data_AF-A0A929CB12-F1
#
_entry.id   AF-A0A929CB12-F1
#
_cell.length_a   1.000
_cell.length_b   1.000
_cell.length_c   1.000
_cell.angle_alpha   90.00
_cell.angle_beta   90.00
_cell.angle_gamma   90.00
#
_symmetry.space_group_name_H-M   'P 1'
#
loop_
_entity.id
_entity.type
_entity.pdbx_description
1 polymer ?
#
loop_
_entity_poly.entity_id
_entity_poly.type
_entity_poly.pdbx_seq_one_letter_code
_entity_poly.pdbx_strand_id
1 'polypeptide(L)'
;RFESVLNNKLDAEYIDSLTSGPGAHIITLREKDGDEFVVRTFRKGGISEIYDKDGAALEPFDLDRLYAFVNDEKDFVLIQYFVFDKALRTASYLQNTE
;
A
#
# COMPACT_ATOMS: atom_id res chain seq x y z
N ARG A 1 -7.00 12.15 7.23
CA ARG A 1 -6.25 12.88 6.17
C ARG A 1 -5.18 11.91 5.66
N PHE A 2 -5.26 11.45 4.41
CA PHE A 2 -4.30 10.48 3.87
C PHE A 2 -2.97 11.18 3.58
N GLU A 3 -1.84 10.54 3.91
CA GLU A 3 -0.50 11.12 3.67
C GLU A 3 -0.19 11.32 2.18
N SER A 4 -0.83 10.54 1.30
CA SER A 4 -0.70 10.67 -0.15
C SER A 4 -2.03 10.40 -0.86
N VAL A 5 -2.86 11.42 -0.99
CA VAL A 5 -3.90 11.44 -2.03
C VAL A 5 -3.19 11.67 -3.35
N LEU A 6 -3.26 10.68 -4.26
CA LEU A 6 -2.47 10.67 -5.49
C LEU A 6 -3.21 11.28 -6.69
N ASN A 7 -4.50 11.62 -6.54
CA ASN A 7 -5.38 12.13 -7.59
C ASN A 7 -4.79 13.25 -8.47
N ASN A 8 -3.90 14.09 -7.92
CA ASN A 8 -3.27 15.20 -8.65
C ASN A 8 -1.74 15.06 -8.79
N LYS A 9 -1.15 13.95 -8.35
CA LYS A 9 0.31 13.72 -8.37
C LYS A 9 0.75 12.61 -9.33
N LEU A 10 -0.18 11.77 -9.77
CA LEU A 10 0.08 10.71 -10.74
C LEU A 10 -0.66 11.00 -12.04
N ASP A 11 0.00 10.71 -13.16
CA ASP A 11 -0.61 10.82 -14.48
C ASP A 11 -1.74 9.78 -14.63
N ALA A 12 -2.81 10.16 -15.32
CA ALA A 12 -3.95 9.28 -15.56
C ALA A 12 -3.54 7.96 -16.24
N GLU A 13 -2.57 8.02 -17.17
CA GLU A 13 -2.02 6.84 -17.85
C GLU A 13 -1.37 5.85 -16.86
N TYR A 14 -0.73 6.35 -15.80
CA TYR A 14 -0.16 5.49 -14.77
C TYR A 14 -1.24 4.84 -13.91
N ILE A 15 -2.31 5.57 -13.56
CA ILE A 15 -3.45 5.01 -12.83
C ILE A 15 -4.10 3.91 -13.67
N ASP A 16 -4.37 4.19 -14.95
CA ASP A 16 -4.94 3.23 -15.90
C ASP A 16 -4.06 1.97 -16.04
N SER A 17 -2.73 2.13 -16.06
CA SER A 17 -1.81 0.99 -16.10
C SER A 17 -1.96 0.04 -14.90
N LEU A 18 -2.30 0.58 -13.73
CA LEU A 18 -2.51 -0.19 -12.50
C LEU A 18 -3.93 -0.77 -12.42
N THR A 19 -4.92 -0.06 -12.95
CA THR A 19 -6.35 -0.42 -12.80
C THR A 19 -6.91 -1.22 -13.98
N SER A 20 -6.15 -1.36 -15.07
CA SER A 20 -6.52 -2.17 -16.23
C SER A 20 -6.58 -3.67 -15.95
N GLY A 21 -5.86 -4.15 -14.93
CA GLY A 21 -5.86 -5.54 -14.48
C GLY A 21 -6.98 -5.87 -13.48
N PRO A 22 -7.15 -7.16 -13.13
CA PRO A 22 -8.08 -7.55 -12.08
C PRO A 22 -7.66 -6.94 -10.74
N GLY A 23 -8.62 -6.40 -10.00
CA GLY A 23 -8.39 -5.93 -8.63
C GLY A 23 -7.91 -7.07 -7.74
N ALA A 24 -6.94 -6.80 -6.87
CA ALA A 24 -6.38 -7.80 -5.99
C ALA A 24 -7.33 -8.14 -4.83
N HIS A 25 -8.02 -7.13 -4.29
CA HIS A 25 -8.97 -7.31 -3.19
C HIS A 25 -10.09 -6.28 -3.28
N ILE A 26 -11.27 -6.68 -2.81
CA ILE A 26 -12.40 -5.79 -2.51
C ILE A 26 -12.69 -5.93 -1.02
N ILE A 27 -12.55 -4.84 -0.27
CA ILE A 27 -12.78 -4.80 1.17
C ILE A 27 -13.98 -3.88 1.39
N THR A 28 -15.04 -4.43 2.01
CA THR A 28 -16.25 -3.67 2.33
C THR A 28 -16.39 -3.57 3.85
N LEU A 29 -16.40 -2.35 4.37
CA LEU A 29 -16.77 -2.04 5.75
C LEU A 29 -18.21 -1.53 5.74
N ARG A 30 -19.10 -2.23 6.47
CA ARG A 30 -20.47 -1.79 6.69
C ARG A 30 -20.66 -1.39 8.14
N GLU A 31 -21.09 -0.16 8.36
CA GLU A 31 -21.42 0.34 9.68
C GLU A 31 -22.82 -0.12 10.13
N LYS A 32 -23.10 0.00 11.43
CA LYS A 32 -24.36 -0.51 12.01
C LYS A 32 -25.58 0.31 11.61
N ASP A 33 -25.38 1.58 11.25
CA ASP A 33 -26.38 2.52 10.76
C ASP A 33 -26.65 2.38 9.25
N GLY A 34 -25.84 1.58 8.55
CA GLY A 34 -26.04 1.21 7.15
C GLY A 34 -25.05 1.84 6.17
N ASP A 35 -24.14 2.69 6.64
CA ASP A 35 -23.10 3.27 5.77
C ASP A 35 -22.14 2.18 5.26
N GLU A 36 -21.73 2.29 4.00
CA GLU A 36 -20.80 1.36 3.35
C GLU A 36 -19.55 2.08 2.84
N PHE A 37 -18.40 1.50 3.14
CA PHE A 37 -17.11 1.95 2.65
C PHE A 37 -16.45 0.81 1.89
N VAL A 38 -16.23 1.01 0.59
CA VAL A 38 -15.61 0.02 -0.29
C VAL A 38 -14.21 0.47 -0.66
N VAL A 39 -13.26 -0.43 -0.50
CA VAL A 39 -11.86 -0.27 -0.92
C VAL A 39 -11.55 -1.34 -1.96
N ARG A 40 -11.19 -0.91 -3.18
CA ARG A 40 -10.72 -1.80 -4.25
C ARG A 40 -9.23 -1.61 -4.44
N THR A 41 -8.45 -2.67 -4.33
CA THR A 41 -6.98 -2.61 -4.35
C THR A 41 -6.39 -3.19 -5.63
N PHE A 42 -5.21 -2.70 -6.01
CA PHE A 42 -4.47 -3.06 -7.21
C PHE A 42 -2.99 -3.25 -6.89
N ARG A 43 -2.40 -4.31 -7.44
CA ARG A 43 -0.98 -4.62 -7.30
C ARG A 43 -0.21 -4.10 -8.51
N LYS A 44 0.98 -3.58 -8.27
CA LYS A 44 1.91 -3.20 -9.34
C LYS A 44 2.85 -4.35 -9.62
N GLY A 45 3.16 -4.61 -10.90
CA GLY A 45 4.20 -5.57 -11.27
C GLY A 45 5.53 -5.25 -10.61
N GLY A 46 6.20 -6.28 -10.09
CA GLY A 46 7.52 -6.20 -9.48
C GLY A 46 8.60 -5.96 -10.54
N ILE A 47 9.74 -5.43 -10.10
CA ILE A 47 10.85 -5.04 -11.00
C ILE A 47 11.72 -6.26 -11.37
N SER A 48 11.57 -7.37 -10.66
CA SER A 48 12.37 -8.59 -10.82
C SER A 48 11.63 -9.82 -10.28
N GLU A 49 11.95 -11.00 -10.78
CA GLU A 49 11.61 -12.26 -10.11
C GLU A 49 12.32 -12.28 -8.76
N ILE A 50 11.55 -12.26 -7.67
CA ILE A 50 12.08 -12.36 -6.32
C ILE A 50 11.88 -13.81 -5.90
N TYR A 51 12.88 -14.40 -5.25
CA TYR A 51 12.79 -15.75 -4.69
C TYR A 51 12.85 -15.65 -3.18
N ASP A 52 12.10 -16.48 -2.47
CA ASP A 52 12.21 -16.58 -1.02
C ASP A 52 13.49 -17.32 -0.59
N LYS A 53 13.71 -17.40 0.72
CA LYS A 53 14.87 -18.07 1.32
C LYS A 53 14.95 -19.57 1.02
N ASP A 54 13.83 -20.17 0.61
CA ASP A 54 13.68 -21.59 0.30
C ASP A 54 13.73 -21.83 -1.24
N GLY A 55 13.95 -20.77 -2.03
CA GLY A 55 14.07 -20.80 -3.49
C GLY A 55 12.74 -20.80 -4.23
N ALA A 56 11.61 -20.58 -3.56
CA ALA A 56 10.33 -20.44 -4.22
C ALA A 56 10.19 -19.04 -4.83
N ALA A 57 9.69 -18.97 -6.07
CA ALA A 57 9.39 -17.70 -6.70
C ALA A 57 8.30 -16.99 -5.89
N LEU A 58 8.61 -15.80 -5.41
CA LEU A 58 7.62 -14.87 -4.90
C LEU A 58 6.81 -14.35 -6.09
N GLU A 59 5.57 -14.00 -5.78
CA GLU A 59 4.67 -13.44 -6.77
C GLU A 59 5.29 -12.20 -7.44
N PRO A 60 5.08 -11.99 -8.76
CA PRO A 60 5.78 -10.98 -9.55
C PRO A 60 5.20 -9.57 -9.34
N PHE A 61 4.87 -9.20 -8.11
CA PHE A 61 4.32 -7.88 -7.76
C PHE A 61 5.12 -7.21 -6.64
N ASP A 62 5.02 -5.88 -6.56
CA ASP A 62 5.59 -5.06 -5.50
C ASP A 62 4.99 -5.48 -4.14
N LEU A 63 5.85 -5.92 -3.22
CA LEU A 63 5.46 -6.40 -1.89
C LEU A 63 5.25 -5.25 -0.89
N ASP A 64 5.82 -4.08 -1.15
CA ASP A 64 5.80 -2.94 -0.23
C ASP A 64 4.68 -1.96 -0.54
N ARG A 65 4.19 -1.94 -1.79
CA ARG A 65 3.23 -0.94 -2.29
C ARG A 65 1.98 -1.59 -2.87
N LEU A 66 0.84 -1.11 -2.39
CA LEU A 66 -0.49 -1.46 -2.89
C LEU A 66 -1.26 -0.18 -3.23
N TYR A 67 -1.96 -0.16 -4.35
CA TYR A 67 -2.76 0.99 -4.77
C TYR A 67 -4.23 0.72 -4.53
N ALA A 68 -5.04 1.76 -4.29
CA ALA A 68 -6.47 1.54 -4.06
C ALA A 68 -7.34 2.70 -4.52
N PHE A 69 -8.54 2.34 -4.97
CA PHE A 69 -9.68 3.24 -5.02
C PHE A 69 -10.45 3.17 -3.71
N VAL A 70 -10.80 4.33 -3.17
CA VAL A 70 -11.67 4.51 -2.01
C VAL A 70 -12.76 5.55 -2.33
N ASN A 71 -13.78 5.64 -1.47
CA ASN A 71 -14.87 6.61 -1.59
C ASN A 71 -15.59 6.53 -2.96
N ASP A 72 -16.02 5.32 -3.36
CA ASP A 72 -16.67 5.06 -4.65
C ASP A 72 -15.81 5.48 -5.86
N GLU A 73 -14.53 5.09 -5.83
CA GLU A 73 -13.56 5.35 -6.91
C GLU A 73 -13.23 6.84 -7.15
N LYS A 74 -13.62 7.72 -6.22
CA LYS A 74 -13.29 9.16 -6.29
C LYS A 74 -11.86 9.45 -5.87
N ASP A 75 -11.31 8.64 -4.97
CA ASP A 75 -9.99 8.86 -4.40
C ASP A 75 -9.05 7.69 -4.69
N PHE A 76 -7.92 7.99 -5.33
CA PHE A 76 -6.83 7.06 -5.58
C PHE A 76 -5.71 7.27 -4.56
N VAL A 77 -5.37 6.21 -3.84
CA VAL A 77 -4.43 6.24 -2.71
C VAL A 77 -3.36 5.16 -2.84
N LEU A 78 -2.22 5.41 -2.19
CA LEU A 78 -1.14 4.43 -1.99
C LEU A 78 -1.22 3.91 -0.56
N ILE A 79 -1.26 2.58 -0.43
CA ILE A 79 -1.10 1.83 0.81
C ILE A 79 0.32 1.30 0.79
N GLN A 80 1.13 1.72 1.76
CA GLN A 80 2.53 1.32 1.84
C GLN A 80 2.81 0.62 3.17
N TYR A 81 3.52 -0.50 3.10
CA TYR A 81 4.02 -1.18 4.27
C TYR A 81 5.26 -0.46 4.80
N PHE A 82 5.22 -0.10 6.08
CA PHE A 82 6.37 0.50 6.78
C PHE A 82 6.68 -0.30 8.03
N VAL A 83 7.92 -0.76 8.14
CA VAL A 83 8.47 -1.30 9.39
C VAL A 83 9.12 -0.15 10.14
N PHE A 84 8.49 0.28 11.23
CA PHE A 84 9.13 1.18 12.17
C PHE A 84 9.96 0.34 13.16
N ASP A 85 11.26 0.24 12.92
CA ASP A 85 12.19 -0.17 13.98
C ASP A 85 12.30 0.95 15.04
N LYS A 86 12.96 0.70 16.17
CA LYS A 86 13.25 1.74 17.19
C LYS A 86 14.03 2.88 16.55
N ALA A 87 13.31 3.87 16.04
CA ALA A 87 13.88 5.10 15.48
C ALA A 87 14.58 5.94 16.56
N LEU A 88 14.21 5.71 17.83
CA LEU A 88 14.81 6.36 18.98
C LEU A 88 15.91 5.47 19.55
N ARG A 89 17.11 6.05 19.65
CA ARG A 89 18.22 5.50 20.43
C ARG A 89 17.75 5.32 21.89
N THR A 90 18.30 4.32 22.58
CA THR A 90 18.02 4.10 24.00
C THR A 90 18.34 5.35 24.81
N ALA A 91 17.69 5.53 25.97
CA ALA A 91 18.01 6.64 26.87
C ALA A 91 19.51 6.66 27.23
N SER A 92 20.14 5.48 27.36
CA SER A 92 21.58 5.33 27.62
C SER A 92 22.47 5.96 26.54
N TYR A 93 22.12 5.80 25.26
CA TYR A 93 22.84 6.46 24.17
C TYR A 93 22.71 7.99 24.24
N LEU A 94 21.54 8.51 24.63
CA LEU A 94 21.32 9.95 24.79
C LEU A 94 22.00 10.51 26.05
N GLN A 95 22.17 9.68 27.08
CA GLN A 95 22.84 10.01 28.33
C GLN A 95 24.35 9.77 28.30
N ASN A 96 24.88 9.22 27.20
CA ASN A 96 26.30 8.92 27.03
C ASN A 96 26.86 8.00 28.13
N THR A 97 26.04 7.01 28.54
CA THR A 97 26.35 6.03 29.58
C THR A 97 26.56 4.62 29.03
N GLU A 98 26.86 4.49 27.73
CA GLU A 98 27.38 3.25 27.14
C GLU A 98 28.91 3.17 27.21
#